data_AF-A0AAV5DGS1-F1
#
_entry.id   AF-A0AAV5DGS1-F1
#
_cell.length_a   1.000
_cell.length_b   1.000
_cell.length_c   1.000
_cell.angle_alpha   90.00
_cell.angle_beta   90.00
_cell.angle_gamma   90.00
#
_symmetry.space_group_name_H-M   'P 1'
#
loop_
_entity.id
_entity.type
_entity.pdbx_description
1 polymer ?
#
loop_
_entity_poly.entity_id
_entity_poly.type
_entity_poly.pdbx_seq_one_letter_code
_entity_poly.pdbx_strand_id
1 'polypeptide(L)' 'MGTIELHKTILHKIDGSRRSMFWKGSAQSKGGDCQVAWDLACAGRHEGGLGVRDLQTQNTCLLHGLLHKVVTRADSP' A
#
# COMPACT_ATOMS: atom_id res chain seq x y z
N MET A 1 4.44 -7.61 16.73
CA MET A 1 4.55 -7.46 15.26
C MET A 1 5.85 -6.76 14.96
N GLY A 2 6.89 -7.50 14.58
CA GLY A 2 8.10 -6.91 14.00
C GLY A 2 7.83 -6.69 12.53
N THR A 3 7.91 -5.44 12.07
CA THR A 3 7.67 -5.09 10.68
C THR A 3 9.02 -4.78 10.06
N ILE A 4 9.41 -5.58 9.08
CA ILE A 4 10.57 -5.34 8.22
C ILE A 4 10.09 -4.41 7.10
N GLU A 5 10.91 -3.43 6.70
CA GLU A 5 10.66 -2.62 5.50
C GLU A 5 10.40 -3.55 4.31
N LEU A 6 9.15 -3.59 3.85
CA LEU A 6 8.83 -4.37 2.65
C LEU A 6 9.50 -3.70 1.45
N HIS A 7 10.34 -4.46 0.77
CA HIS A 7 10.99 -3.98 -0.44
C HIS A 7 9.95 -3.53 -1.47
N LYS A 8 10.19 -2.39 -2.13
CA LYS A 8 9.25 -1.79 -3.09
C LYS A 8 8.80 -2.77 -4.18
N THR A 9 9.66 -3.70 -4.58
CA THR A 9 9.32 -4.77 -5.54
C THR A 9 8.22 -5.70 -5.03
N ILE A 10 8.19 -6.00 -3.73
CA ILE A 10 7.17 -6.87 -3.13
C ILE A 10 5.83 -6.11 -3.10
N LEU A 11 5.86 -4.84 -2.72
CA LEU A 11 4.68 -3.96 -2.76
C LEU A 11 4.11 -3.87 -4.18
N HIS A 12 4.96 -3.67 -5.19
CA HIS A 12 4.55 -3.65 -6.60
C HIS A 12 3.92 -4.97 -7.06
N LYS A 13 4.44 -6.12 -6.63
CA LYS A 13 3.85 -7.43 -6.95
C LYS A 13 2.46 -7.58 -6.35
N ILE A 14 2.30 -7.21 -5.07
CA ILE A 14 1.02 -7.26 -4.37
C ILE A 14 0.03 -6.30 -5.02
N ASP A 15 0.43 -5.06 -5.30
CA ASP A 15 -0.42 -4.09 -5.98
C ASP A 15 -0.77 -4.52 -7.41
N GLY A 16 0.14 -5.20 -8.11
CA GLY A 16 -0.16 -5.83 -9.40
C GLY A 16 -1.33 -6.83 -9.31
N SER A 17 -1.30 -7.72 -8.31
CA SER A 17 -2.41 -8.66 -8.07
C SER A 17 -3.69 -7.97 -7.60
N ARG A 18 -3.60 -6.91 -6.79
CA ARG A 18 -4.77 -6.12 -6.36
C ARG A 18 -5.43 -5.43 -7.56
N ARG A 19 -4.62 -4.80 -8.43
CA ARG A 19 -5.06 -4.18 -9.68
C ARG A 19 -5.74 -5.21 -10.58
N SER A 20 -5.16 -6.41 -10.72
CA SER A 20 -5.72 -7.44 -11.61
C SER A 20 -7.06 -7.98 -11.12
N MET A 21 -7.20 -8.20 -9.80
CA MET A 21 -8.48 -8.56 -9.20
C MET A 21 -9.52 -7.46 -9.40
N PHE A 22 -9.15 -6.20 -9.17
CA PHE A 22 -10.10 -5.09 -9.17
C PHE A 22 -10.69 -4.82 -10.56
N TRP A 23 -9.85 -4.88 -11.61
CA TRP A 23 -10.27 -4.50 -12.96
C TRP A 23 -10.68 -5.66 -13.84
N LYS A 24 -10.10 -6.85 -13.65
CA LYS A 24 -10.27 -7.98 -14.57
C LYS A 24 -10.84 -9.22 -13.90
N GLY A 25 -10.78 -9.32 -12.57
CA GLY A 25 -11.16 -10.53 -11.84
C GLY A 25 -10.29 -11.77 -12.18
N SER A 26 -9.11 -11.58 -12.79
CA SER A 26 -8.20 -12.66 -13.18
C SER A 26 -6.76 -12.39 -12.75
N ALA A 27 -5.91 -13.42 -12.82
CA ALA A 27 -4.55 -13.39 -12.29
C ALA A 27 -3.60 -12.40 -12.99
N GLN A 28 -3.96 -11.86 -14.17
CA GLN A 28 -3.05 -11.00 -14.94
C GLN A 28 -3.81 -9.88 -15.69
N SER A 29 -3.69 -8.66 -15.18
CA SER A 29 -4.11 -7.43 -15.88
C SER A 29 -2.97 -6.92 -16.76
N LYS A 30 -3.26 -6.61 -18.02
CA LYS A 30 -2.38 -5.82 -18.90
C LYS A 30 -2.69 -4.34 -18.68
N GLY A 31 -1.74 -3.44 -18.98
CA GLY A 31 -1.86 -2.01 -18.68
C GLY A 31 -3.11 -1.31 -19.22
N GLY A 32 -3.72 -1.84 -20.30
CA GLY A 32 -4.97 -1.34 -20.86
C GLY A 32 -6.26 -1.85 -20.18
N ASP A 33 -6.16 -2.79 -19.25
CA ASP A 33 -7.32 -3.30 -18.50
C ASP A 33 -7.70 -2.37 -17.32
N CYS A 34 -6.82 -1.45 -16.92
CA CYS A 34 -7.07 -0.53 -15.81
C CYS A 34 -7.92 0.66 -16.30
N GLN A 35 -9.20 0.70 -15.91
CA GLN A 35 -10.11 1.79 -16.27
C GLN A 35 -9.81 3.10 -15.53
N VAL A 36 -9.13 3.02 -14.38
CA VAL A 36 -8.78 4.17 -13.55
C VAL A 36 -7.29 4.11 -13.19
N ALA A 37 -6.61 5.26 -13.23
CA ALA A 37 -5.24 5.38 -12.77
C ALA A 37 -5.14 4.92 -11.30
N TRP A 38 -4.14 4.10 -10.98
CA TRP A 38 -4.05 3.52 -9.63
C TRP A 38 -3.89 4.58 -8.54
N ASP A 39 -3.21 5.68 -8.84
CA ASP A 39 -3.07 6.81 -7.91
C ASP A 39 -4.44 7.43 -7.58
N LEU A 40 -5.34 7.54 -8.56
CA LEU A 40 -6.72 7.99 -8.33
C LEU A 40 -7.56 6.92 -7.62
N ALA A 41 -7.32 5.63 -7.88
CA ALA A 41 -7.98 4.57 -7.12
C ALA A 41 -7.60 4.62 -5.63
N CYS A 42 -6.35 4.99 -5.32
CA CYS A 42 -5.88 5.16 -3.96
C CYS A 42 -6.33 6.47 -3.29
N ALA A 43 -6.66 7.49 -4.07
CA ALA A 43 -7.15 8.78 -3.55
C ALA A 43 -8.46 8.62 -2.74
N GLY A 44 -8.72 9.57 -1.86
CA GLY A 44 -9.90 9.54 -1.00
C GLY A 44 -11.20 9.63 -1.81
N ARG A 45 -12.31 9.10 -1.27
CA ARG A 45 -13.62 9.21 -1.92
C ARG A 45 -14.05 10.65 -2.19
N HIS A 46 -13.64 11.58 -1.32
CA HIS A 46 -13.89 13.02 -1.50
C HIS A 46 -13.13 13.62 -2.67
N GLU A 47 -12.03 13.00 -3.10
CA GLU A 47 -11.18 13.44 -4.21
C GLU A 47 -11.56 12.74 -5.52
N GLY A 48 -12.67 12.00 -5.54
CA GLY A 48 -13.11 11.21 -6.70
C GLY A 48 -12.42 9.85 -6.83
N GLY A 49 -11.67 9.43 -5.81
CA GLY A 49 -11.01 8.13 -5.77
C GLY A 49 -11.85 7.01 -5.17
N LEU A 50 -11.31 5.79 -5.20
CA LEU A 50 -11.96 4.60 -4.62
C LEU A 50 -11.66 4.42 -3.13
N GLY A 51 -10.71 5.18 -2.58
CA GLY A 51 -10.24 5.02 -1.21
C GLY A 51 -9.46 3.72 -0.99
N VAL A 52 -8.84 3.19 -2.03
CA VAL A 52 -7.99 1.99 -1.92
C VAL A 52 -6.77 2.36 -1.08
N ARG A 53 -6.42 1.52 -0.11
CA ARG A 53 -5.25 1.79 0.72
C ARG A 53 -3.96 1.65 -0.09
N ASP A 54 -3.18 2.73 -0.12
CA ASP A 54 -1.81 2.72 -0.64
C ASP A 54 -0.88 1.95 0.31
N LEU A 55 -0.31 0.86 -0.20
CA LEU A 55 0.59 0.01 0.58
C LEU A 55 1.93 0.68 0.85
N GLN A 56 2.37 1.60 -0.01
CA GLN A 56 3.63 2.30 0.20
C GLN A 56 3.51 3.22 1.42
N THR A 57 2.48 4.06 1.44
CA THR A 57 2.17 4.91 2.60
C THR A 57 1.93 4.07 3.86
N GLN A 58 1.17 2.97 3.77
CA GLN A 58 0.94 2.08 4.91
C GLN A 58 2.25 1.48 5.46
N ASN A 59 3.14 1.01 4.58
CA ASN A 59 4.43 0.45 4.96
C ASN A 59 5.25 1.48 5.75
N THR A 60 5.43 2.69 5.21
CA THR A 60 6.16 3.77 5.88
C THR A 60 5.54 4.16 7.23
N CYS A 61 4.21 4.29 7.31
CA CYS A 61 3.53 4.62 8.57
C CYS A 61 3.74 3.53 9.64
N LEU A 62 3.68 2.26 9.27
CA LEU A 62 3.91 1.14 10.21
C LEU A 62 5.33 1.13 10.74
N LEU A 63 6.30 1.47 9.89
CA LEU A 63 7.72 1.55 10.26
C LEU A 63 8.00 2.73 11.16
N HIS A 64 7.43 3.90 10.85
CA HIS A 64 7.49 5.06 11.72
C HIS A 64 6.87 4.76 13.09
N GLY A 65 5.70 4.13 13.13
CA GLY A 65 5.05 3.72 14.39
C GLY A 65 5.86 2.71 15.20
N LEU A 66 6.63 1.85 14.54
CA LEU A 66 7.57 0.96 15.21
C LEU A 66 8.80 1.69 15.75
N LEU A 67 9.43 2.53 14.94
CA LEU A 67 10.58 3.33 15.34
C LEU A 67 10.23 4.16 16.58
N HIS A 68 9.08 4.82 16.57
CA HIS A 68 8.56 5.53 17.73
C HIS A 68 8.46 4.60 18.95
N LYS A 69 7.85 3.41 18.83
CA LYS A 69 7.78 2.45 19.93
C LYS A 69 9.14 1.94 20.42
N VAL A 70 10.12 1.78 19.53
CA VAL A 70 11.47 1.35 19.89
C VAL A 70 12.21 2.44 20.64
N VAL A 71 12.15 3.68 20.15
CA VAL A 71 12.76 4.86 20.80
C VAL A 71 12.11 5.09 22.16
N THR A 72 10.78 5.14 22.24
CA THR A 72 10.06 5.31 23.52
C THR A 72 10.31 4.18 24.52
N ARG A 73 10.63 2.95 24.06
CA ARG A 73 11.04 1.85 24.95
C ARG A 73 12.46 2.01 25.46
N ALA A 74 13.35 2.66 24.71
CA ALA A 74 14.72 2.93 25.13
C ALA A 74 14.82 4.13 26.08
N ASP A 75 13.90 5.09 25.98
CA ASP A 75 13.81 6.27 26.85
C ASP A 75 13.02 6.03 28.16
N SER A 76 12.54 4.81 28.43
CA SER A 76 11.94 4.46 29.72
C SER A 76 13.05 4.02 30.70
N PRO A 77 13.17 4.63 31.90
CA PRO A 77 14.13 4.20 32.93
C PRO A 77 13.85 2.81 33.48
#